data_AF-A0A8T2T987-F1
#
_entry.id   AF-A0A8T2T987-F1
#
_cell.length_a   1.000
_cell.length_b   1.000
_cell.length_c   1.000
_cell.angle_alpha   90.00
_cell.angle_beta   90.00
_cell.angle_gamma   90.00
#
_symmetry.space_group_name_H-M   'P 1'
#
loop_
_entity.id
_entity.type
_entity.pdbx_description
1 polymer ?
#
loop_
_entity_poly.entity_id
_entity_poly.type
_entity_poly.pdbx_seq_one_letter_code
_entity_poly.pdbx_strand_id
1 'polypeptide(L)'
;MASQRSLRSRMQTAAALYYERLPYAVQQEHRDLFKGLDKNGDGRISKAEPLQAGYPKKSFFSFLDTDGDGLLDFEECKSLFFLMKNKAGVCEGCGMPLLESYYGCLECHAFDLCTTCYGARNKLEPGHPHSNFVQRKPMISTVMNELIDQVNHPQLLIL
;
A
#
# COMPACT_ATOMS: atom_id res chain seq x y z
N MET A 1 7.37 -12.10 -11.51
CA MET A 1 7.93 -10.95 -12.27
C MET A 1 6.88 -10.27 -13.15
N ALA A 2 5.98 -10.99 -13.84
CA ALA A 2 4.82 -10.35 -14.52
C ALA A 2 3.70 -9.88 -13.57
N SER A 3 3.36 -10.68 -12.56
CA SER A 3 2.27 -10.41 -11.59
C SER A 3 2.51 -9.20 -10.67
N GLN A 4 3.76 -8.80 -10.42
CA GLN A 4 4.08 -7.65 -9.57
C GLN A 4 3.99 -6.32 -10.34
N ARG A 5 4.34 -6.31 -11.64
CA ARG A 5 4.23 -5.13 -12.50
C ARG A 5 2.77 -4.75 -12.73
N SER A 6 1.91 -5.74 -12.97
CA SER A 6 0.46 -5.51 -13.05
C SER A 6 -0.13 -5.00 -11.74
N LEU A 7 0.33 -5.53 -10.60
CA LEU A 7 -0.12 -5.12 -9.28
C LEU A 7 0.28 -3.66 -8.96
N ARG A 8 1.52 -3.28 -9.25
CA ARG A 8 2.02 -1.91 -9.11
C ARG A 8 1.20 -0.93 -9.94
N SER A 9 0.97 -1.25 -11.21
CA SER A 9 0.19 -0.39 -12.11
C SER A 9 -1.24 -0.17 -11.59
N ARG A 10 -1.92 -1.24 -11.14
CA ARG A 10 -3.25 -1.12 -10.53
C ARG A 10 -3.25 -0.23 -9.29
N MET A 11 -2.24 -0.35 -8.43
CA MET A 11 -2.09 0.50 -7.25
C MET A 11 -1.93 1.97 -7.63
N GLN A 12 -1.07 2.27 -8.60
CA GLN A 12 -0.82 3.64 -9.06
C GLN A 12 -2.10 4.27 -9.60
N THR A 13 -2.86 3.53 -10.43
CA THR A 13 -4.16 3.99 -10.92
C THR A 13 -5.12 4.24 -9.76
N ALA A 14 -5.22 3.31 -8.80
CA ALA A 14 -6.10 3.50 -7.63
C ALA A 14 -5.68 4.69 -6.76
N ALA A 15 -4.37 4.87 -6.53
CA ALA A 15 -3.82 5.96 -5.75
C ALA A 15 -4.03 7.31 -6.41
N ALA A 16 -3.87 7.41 -7.73
CA ALA A 16 -4.14 8.63 -8.50
C ALA A 16 -5.63 9.00 -8.40
N LEU A 17 -6.53 8.04 -8.67
CA LEU A 17 -7.98 8.26 -8.56
C LEU A 17 -8.42 8.61 -7.14
N TYR A 18 -7.84 7.96 -6.14
CA TYR A 18 -8.06 8.28 -4.74
C TYR A 18 -7.62 9.73 -4.45
N TYR A 19 -6.40 10.09 -4.85
CA TYR A 19 -5.83 11.42 -4.61
C TYR A 19 -6.65 12.53 -5.27
N GLU A 20 -7.04 12.36 -6.53
CA GLU A 20 -7.85 13.33 -7.28
C GLU A 20 -9.21 13.62 -6.61
N ARG A 21 -9.75 12.66 -5.86
CA ARG A 21 -11.03 12.78 -5.16
C ARG A 21 -10.91 13.34 -3.74
N LEU A 22 -9.69 13.50 -3.22
CA LEU A 22 -9.50 14.04 -1.89
C LEU A 22 -9.93 15.51 -1.84
N PRO A 23 -10.55 15.96 -0.74
CA PRO A 23 -10.74 17.38 -0.46
C PRO A 23 -9.39 18.11 -0.55
N TYR A 24 -9.42 19.34 -1.04
CA TYR A 24 -8.21 20.15 -1.22
C TYR A 24 -7.36 20.25 0.04
N ALA A 25 -7.99 20.36 1.22
CA ALA A 25 -7.28 20.40 2.51
C ALA A 25 -6.41 19.14 2.74
N VAL A 26 -6.94 17.95 2.44
CA VAL A 26 -6.20 16.68 2.59
C VAL A 26 -5.10 16.57 1.53
N GLN A 27 -5.34 17.08 0.32
CA GLN A 27 -4.28 17.16 -0.70
C GLN A 27 -3.12 18.07 -0.25
N GLN A 28 -3.41 19.17 0.46
CA GLN A 28 -2.39 20.03 1.05
C GLN A 28 -1.65 19.32 2.19
N GLU A 29 -2.34 18.58 3.07
CA GLU A 29 -1.68 17.75 4.09
C GLU A 29 -0.68 16.76 3.47
N HIS A 30 -1.03 16.12 2.35
CA HIS A 30 -0.10 15.25 1.61
C HIS A 30 1.09 16.01 1.00
N ARG A 31 0.88 17.23 0.49
CA ARG A 31 1.96 18.11 0.00
C ARG A 31 2.89 18.52 1.12
N ASP A 32 2.36 18.87 2.28
CA ASP A 32 3.14 19.28 3.44
C ASP A 32 3.89 18.10 4.05
N LEU A 33 3.28 16.92 4.06
CA LEU A 33 3.95 15.68 4.43
C LEU A 33 5.12 15.36 3.50
N PHE A 34 4.91 15.49 2.18
CA PHE A 34 5.98 15.30 1.18
C PHE A 34 7.15 16.25 1.42
N LYS A 35 6.88 17.56 1.57
CA LYS A 35 7.91 18.57 1.90
C LYS A 35 8.59 18.30 3.24
N GLY A 36 7.87 17.72 4.20
CA GLY A 36 8.40 17.34 5.50
C GLY A 36 9.41 16.20 5.41
N LEU A 37 9.30 15.33 4.41
CA LEU A 37 10.19 14.20 4.15
C LEU A 37 11.38 14.59 3.26
N ASP A 38 11.14 15.39 2.22
CA ASP A 38 12.16 15.97 1.33
C ASP A 38 12.99 17.02 2.09
N LYS A 39 14.06 16.57 2.75
CA LYS A 39 14.89 17.40 3.64
C LYS A 39 15.88 18.25 2.89
N ASN A 40 16.38 17.75 1.76
CA ASN A 40 17.35 18.49 0.95
C ASN A 40 16.67 19.43 -0.06
N GLY A 41 15.35 19.30 -0.26
CA GLY A 41 14.55 20.17 -1.12
C GLY A 41 14.76 19.89 -2.61
N ASP A 42 15.18 18.68 -2.98
CA ASP A 42 15.42 18.32 -4.38
C ASP A 42 14.15 17.89 -5.13
N GLY A 43 13.01 17.86 -4.43
CA GLY A 43 11.71 17.49 -4.98
C GLY A 43 11.51 15.98 -5.07
N ARG A 44 12.37 15.17 -4.45
CA ARG A 44 12.24 13.71 -4.36
C ARG A 44 12.59 13.24 -2.96
N ILE A 45 12.12 12.05 -2.61
CA ILE A 45 12.39 11.42 -1.32
C ILE A 45 13.40 10.30 -1.51
N SER A 46 14.54 10.36 -0.82
CA SER A 46 15.57 9.33 -0.85
C SER A 46 15.41 8.30 0.28
N LYS A 47 16.03 7.13 0.14
CA LYS A 47 16.09 6.12 1.22
C LYS A 47 16.83 6.60 2.47
N ALA A 48 17.67 7.62 2.34
CA ALA A 48 18.47 8.17 3.44
C ALA A 48 17.69 9.23 4.24
N GLU A 49 16.60 9.74 3.69
CA GLU A 49 15.75 10.68 4.41
C GLU A 49 14.96 9.97 5.51
N PRO A 50 14.76 10.65 6.66
CA PRO A 50 14.17 10.04 7.83
C PRO A 50 12.69 9.75 7.59
N LEU A 51 12.40 8.55 7.09
CA LEU A 51 11.08 7.96 7.16
C LEU A 51 10.76 7.75 8.65
N GLN A 52 9.85 8.55 9.20
CA GLN A 52 9.46 8.48 10.61
C GLN A 52 8.89 7.08 10.97
N ALA A 53 8.79 6.79 12.26
CA ALA A 53 8.08 5.60 12.73
C ALA A 53 6.63 5.60 12.20
N GLY A 54 6.25 4.55 11.46
CA GLY A 54 4.94 4.44 10.80
C GLY A 54 5.00 4.42 9.27
N TYR A 55 6.14 4.78 8.68
CA TYR A 55 6.38 4.59 7.25
C TYR A 55 6.69 3.12 6.94
N PRO A 56 6.27 2.64 5.75
CA PRO A 56 6.39 1.23 5.46
C PRO A 56 7.85 0.77 5.35
N LYS A 57 8.08 -0.50 5.68
CA LYS A 57 9.41 -1.15 5.69
C LYS A 57 10.17 -0.86 4.39
N LYS A 58 11.52 -0.88 4.42
CA LYS A 58 12.41 -0.66 3.26
C LYS A 58 12.00 -1.39 1.97
N SER A 59 11.34 -2.55 2.08
CA SER A 59 10.81 -3.32 0.95
C SER A 59 9.73 -2.58 0.13
N PHE A 60 9.03 -1.60 0.71
CA PHE A 60 8.06 -0.77 0.01
C PHE A 60 8.72 0.25 -0.90
N PHE A 61 9.89 0.76 -0.52
CA PHE A 61 10.55 1.81 -1.28
C PHE A 61 10.80 1.35 -2.72
N SER A 62 11.37 0.17 -2.92
CA SER A 62 11.57 -0.41 -4.25
C SER A 62 10.28 -0.76 -4.99
N PHE A 63 9.17 -0.91 -4.28
CA PHE A 63 7.88 -1.15 -4.91
C PHE A 63 7.23 0.14 -5.41
N LEU A 64 7.42 1.24 -4.68
CA LEU A 64 6.92 2.58 -4.98
C LEU A 64 7.75 3.25 -6.08
N ASP A 65 9.07 3.09 -5.99
CA ASP A 65 10.07 3.54 -6.97
C ASP A 65 9.85 2.78 -8.29
N THR A 66 9.25 3.49 -9.23
CA THR A 66 8.69 2.93 -10.46
C THR A 66 9.65 3.09 -11.60
N ASP A 67 10.26 4.26 -11.72
CA ASP A 67 11.28 4.54 -12.72
C ASP A 67 12.65 3.93 -12.35
N GLY A 68 12.83 3.52 -11.09
CA GLY A 68 14.02 2.83 -10.60
C GLY A 68 15.20 3.77 -10.36
N ASP A 69 14.95 5.07 -10.22
CA ASP A 69 15.99 6.07 -9.98
C ASP A 69 16.52 6.05 -8.54
N GLY A 70 15.88 5.27 -7.65
CA GLY A 70 16.26 5.12 -6.26
C GLY A 70 15.71 6.21 -5.36
N LEU A 71 14.87 7.09 -5.88
CA LEU A 71 14.18 8.19 -5.23
C LEU A 71 12.66 8.01 -5.40
N LEU A 72 11.87 8.82 -4.70
CA LEU A 72 10.41 8.85 -4.85
C LEU A 72 9.97 10.28 -5.15
N ASP A 73 9.46 10.51 -6.35
CA ASP A 73 8.85 11.80 -6.66
C ASP A 73 7.45 11.94 -6.02
N PHE A 74 6.83 13.11 -6.22
CA PHE A 74 5.50 13.35 -5.65
C PHE A 74 4.42 12.40 -6.20
N GLU A 75 4.50 12.02 -7.48
CA GLU A 75 3.53 11.12 -8.11
C GLU A 75 3.65 9.70 -7.54
N GLU A 76 4.87 9.22 -7.33
CA GLU A 76 5.14 7.95 -6.67
C GLU A 76 4.71 7.97 -5.20
N CYS A 77 4.86 9.12 -4.53
CA CYS A 77 4.41 9.32 -3.15
C CYS A 77 2.88 9.30 -2.99
N LYS A 78 2.09 9.56 -4.03
CA LYS A 78 0.62 9.32 -3.95
C LYS A 78 0.30 7.89 -3.60
N SER A 79 1.07 6.94 -4.15
CA SER A 79 0.94 5.54 -3.80
C SER A 79 1.30 5.31 -2.34
N LEU A 80 2.37 5.92 -1.84
CA LEU A 80 2.72 5.85 -0.42
C LEU A 80 1.58 6.34 0.50
N PHE A 81 1.00 7.52 0.21
CA PHE A 81 -0.11 8.06 0.99
C PHE A 81 -1.34 7.14 0.94
N PHE A 82 -1.65 6.60 -0.23
CA PHE A 82 -2.72 5.62 -0.41
C PHE A 82 -2.51 4.36 0.44
N LEU A 83 -1.29 3.81 0.48
CA LEU A 83 -0.96 2.64 1.29
C LEU A 83 -1.06 2.94 2.80
N MET A 84 -0.55 4.09 3.25
CA MET A 84 -0.58 4.48 4.66
C MET A 84 -2.00 4.72 5.15
N LYS A 85 -2.80 5.47 4.39
CA LYS A 85 -4.18 5.79 4.76
C LYS A 85 -5.05 4.55 4.87
N ASN A 86 -4.84 3.58 3.98
CA ASN A 86 -5.59 2.33 3.95
C ASN A 86 -4.93 1.20 4.76
N LYS A 87 -3.86 1.50 5.52
CA LYS A 87 -3.15 0.57 6.40
C LYS A 87 -2.77 -0.73 5.68
N ALA A 88 -2.16 -0.61 4.50
CA ALA A 88 -1.75 -1.75 3.71
C ALA A 88 -0.84 -2.69 4.51
N GLY A 89 -1.27 -3.95 4.66
CA GLY A 89 -0.48 -4.99 5.29
C GLY A 89 0.74 -5.37 4.44
N VAL A 90 1.66 -6.13 5.03
CA VAL A 90 2.88 -6.61 4.36
C VAL A 90 2.86 -8.12 4.31
N CYS A 91 3.22 -8.69 3.16
CA CYS A 91 3.45 -10.12 3.07
C CYS A 91 4.69 -10.51 3.87
N GLU A 92 4.56 -11.36 4.88
CA GLU A 92 5.70 -11.85 5.67
C GLU A 92 6.65 -12.72 4.83
N GLY A 93 6.18 -13.32 3.74
CA GLY A 93 7.01 -14.17 2.87
C GLY A 93 7.85 -13.45 1.82
N CYS A 94 7.46 -12.25 1.39
CA CYS A 94 8.18 -11.49 0.34
C CYS A 94 8.37 -10.01 0.64
N GLY A 95 7.81 -9.47 1.72
CA GLY A 95 7.92 -8.07 2.11
C GLY A 95 7.12 -7.09 1.24
N MET A 96 6.34 -7.58 0.28
CA MET A 96 5.54 -6.76 -0.63
C MET A 96 4.20 -6.36 0.00
N PRO A 97 3.63 -5.20 -0.34
CA PRO A 97 2.33 -4.79 0.16
C PRO A 97 1.21 -5.75 -0.26
N LEU A 98 0.26 -5.96 0.64
CA LEU A 98 -0.93 -6.81 0.44
C LEU A 98 -2.08 -5.98 -0.13
N LEU A 99 -2.08 -5.86 -1.45
CA LEU A 99 -2.97 -4.96 -2.20
C LEU A 99 -4.20 -5.66 -2.80
N GLU A 100 -4.02 -6.93 -3.14
CA GLU A 100 -5.07 -7.84 -3.61
C GLU A 100 -5.42 -8.83 -2.51
N SER A 101 -6.26 -9.83 -2.82
CA SER A 101 -6.61 -10.87 -1.86
C SER A 101 -5.34 -11.51 -1.29
N TYR A 102 -5.35 -11.67 0.02
CA TYR A 102 -4.23 -12.21 0.78
C TYR A 102 -4.75 -13.21 1.80
N TYR A 103 -3.85 -13.94 2.44
CA TYR A 103 -4.17 -14.99 3.39
C TYR A 103 -3.53 -14.67 4.73
N GLY A 104 -4.35 -14.53 5.77
CA GLY A 104 -3.86 -14.31 7.12
C GLY A 104 -4.05 -15.55 7.98
N CYS A 105 -3.10 -15.80 8.88
CA CYS A 105 -3.22 -16.86 9.87
C CYS A 105 -4.35 -16.53 10.86
N LEU A 106 -5.19 -17.53 11.15
CA LEU A 106 -6.32 -17.44 12.08
C LEU A 106 -5.88 -17.40 13.55
N GLU A 107 -4.71 -17.95 13.85
CA GLU A 107 -4.22 -18.08 15.23
C GLU A 107 -3.31 -16.90 15.59
N CYS A 108 -2.31 -16.58 14.77
CA CYS A 108 -1.31 -15.59 15.15
C CYS A 108 -1.65 -14.14 14.79
N HIS A 109 -2.70 -13.87 14.01
CA HIS A 109 -3.21 -12.54 13.61
C HIS A 109 -2.20 -11.52 13.02
N ALA A 110 -0.91 -11.86 12.97
CA ALA A 110 0.21 -11.01 12.55
C ALA A 110 1.02 -11.63 11.40
N PHE A 111 0.61 -12.80 10.89
CA PHE A 111 1.27 -13.47 9.78
C PHE A 111 0.35 -13.51 8.57
N ASP A 112 0.58 -12.56 7.66
CA ASP A 112 -0.16 -12.42 6.42
C ASP A 112 0.72 -12.72 5.20
N LEU A 113 0.15 -13.40 4.22
CA LEU A 113 0.83 -13.82 2.99
C LEU A 113 0.04 -13.40 1.76
N CYS A 114 0.73 -12.90 0.73
CA CYS A 114 0.11 -12.75 -0.58
C CYS A 114 -0.22 -14.12 -1.19
N THR A 115 -1.15 -14.17 -2.15
CA THR A 115 -1.58 -15.39 -2.83
C THR A 115 -0.41 -16.25 -3.34
N THR A 116 0.63 -15.61 -3.89
CA THR A 116 1.82 -16.33 -4.37
C THR A 116 2.61 -16.97 -3.23
N CYS A 117 2.84 -16.25 -2.12
CA CYS A 117 3.59 -16.80 -0.99
C CYS A 117 2.82 -17.89 -0.25
N TYR A 118 1.51 -17.73 -0.10
CA TYR A 118 0.64 -18.77 0.46
C TYR A 118 0.69 -20.06 -0.39
N GLY A 119 0.59 -19.94 -1.71
CA GLY A 119 0.63 -21.07 -2.64
C GLY A 119 1.99 -21.78 -2.76
N ALA A 120 3.10 -21.10 -2.43
CA ALA A 120 4.45 -21.65 -2.59
C ALA A 120 4.80 -22.78 -1.59
N ARG A 121 3.96 -22.99 -0.55
CA ARG A 121 4.03 -23.99 0.53
C ARG A 121 5.30 -24.10 1.37
N ASN A 122 6.46 -23.79 0.81
CA ASN A 122 7.79 -24.00 1.39
C ASN A 122 8.27 -22.80 2.23
N LYS A 123 7.38 -21.83 2.51
CA LYS A 123 7.66 -20.61 3.28
C LYS A 123 6.77 -20.45 4.52
N LEU A 124 6.01 -21.47 4.89
CA LEU A 124 5.30 -21.44 6.16
C LEU A 124 6.28 -21.84 7.27
N GLU A 125 6.57 -20.89 8.16
CA GLU A 125 7.36 -21.13 9.37
C GLU A 125 6.76 -22.28 10.19
N PRO A 126 7.58 -22.98 11.00
CA PRO A 126 7.07 -23.95 11.96
C PRO A 126 5.99 -23.30 12.84
N GLY A 127 4.77 -23.85 12.84
CA GLY A 127 3.64 -23.31 13.61
C GLY A 127 2.55 -22.60 12.79
N HIS A 128 2.67 -22.52 11.46
CA HIS A 128 1.62 -22.00 10.58
C HIS A 128 1.16 -23.07 9.57
N PRO A 129 0.33 -24.06 9.93
CA PRO A 129 -0.19 -25.02 8.97
C PRO A 129 -1.11 -24.33 7.94
N HIS A 130 -1.08 -24.74 6.68
CA HIS A 130 -1.94 -24.16 5.61
C HIS A 130 -3.43 -24.15 5.96
N SER A 131 -3.91 -25.11 6.74
CA SER A 131 -5.31 -25.18 7.18
C SER A 131 -5.73 -24.00 8.06
N ASN A 132 -4.78 -23.31 8.69
CA ASN A 132 -5.05 -22.23 9.65
C ASN A 132 -4.97 -20.84 9.00
N PHE A 133 -5.24 -20.75 7.70
CA PHE A 133 -5.28 -19.48 6.97
C PHE A 133 -6.68 -19.19 6.43
N VAL A 134 -7.06 -17.92 6.46
CA VAL A 134 -8.28 -17.41 5.84
C VAL A 134 -7.96 -16.39 4.79
N GLN A 135 -8.68 -16.44 3.66
CA GLN A 135 -8.57 -15.40 2.64
C GLN A 135 -9.22 -14.10 3.14
N ARG A 136 -8.47 -13.00 3.07
CA ARG A 136 -8.89 -11.66 3.45
C ARG A 136 -9.15 -10.81 2.22
N LYS A 137 -9.98 -9.78 2.38
CA LYS A 137 -10.46 -8.96 1.28
C LYS A 137 -9.33 -8.13 0.65
N PRO A 138 -9.33 -7.96 -0.68
CA PRO A 138 -8.39 -7.11 -1.40
C PRO A 138 -8.55 -5.62 -1.06
N MET A 139 -7.46 -4.96 -0.68
CA MET A 139 -7.47 -3.53 -0.32
C MET A 139 -7.88 -2.64 -1.50
N ILE A 140 -7.25 -2.80 -2.68
CA ILE A 140 -7.50 -1.90 -3.82
C ILE A 140 -8.98 -1.90 -4.21
N SER A 141 -9.59 -3.07 -4.44
CA SER A 141 -11.00 -3.10 -4.87
C SER A 141 -11.96 -2.69 -3.77
N THR A 142 -11.64 -2.92 -2.49
CA THR A 142 -12.46 -2.40 -1.39
C THR A 142 -12.49 -0.87 -1.41
N VAL A 143 -11.33 -0.22 -1.47
CA VAL A 143 -11.24 1.25 -1.51
C VAL A 143 -11.88 1.81 -2.78
N MET A 144 -11.65 1.19 -3.94
CA MET A 144 -12.26 1.65 -5.19
C MET A 144 -13.78 1.54 -5.20
N ASN A 145 -14.35 0.49 -4.59
CA ASN A 145 -15.80 0.37 -4.44
C ASN A 145 -16.36 1.44 -3.51
N GLU A 146 -15.70 1.71 -2.38
CA GLU A 146 -16.09 2.79 -1.46
C GLU A 146 -16.05 4.16 -2.16
N LEU A 147 -15.03 4.41 -2.97
CA LEU A 147 -14.94 5.63 -3.78
C LEU A 147 -16.07 5.74 -4.82
N ILE A 148 -16.51 4.63 -5.42
CA ILE A 148 -17.64 4.61 -6.35
C ILE A 148 -18.95 4.89 -5.61
N ASP A 149 -19.16 4.28 -4.44
CA ASP A 149 -20.36 4.47 -3.64
C ASP A 149 -20.49 5.94 -3.18
N GLN A 150 -19.38 6.60 -2.83
CA GLN A 150 -19.37 8.03 -2.51
C GLN A 150 -19.81 8.92 -3.68
N VAL A 151 -19.46 8.56 -4.91
CA VAL A 151 -19.90 9.29 -6.12
C VAL A 151 -21.39 9.10 -6.36
N ASN A 152 -21.88 7.88 -6.18
CA ASN A 152 -23.28 7.54 -6.43
C ASN A 152 -24.22 8.03 -5.32
N HIS A 153 -23.71 8.21 -4.10
CA HIS A 153 -24.50 8.56 -2.90
C HIS A 153 -23.83 9.64 -2.03
N PRO A 154 -23.73 10.90 -2.49
CA PRO A 154 -22.99 11.97 -1.81
C PRO A 154 -23.59 12.44 -0.47
N GLN A 155 -24.79 11.98 -0.09
CA GLN A 155 -25.53 12.44 1.09
C GLN A 155 -25.33 11.58 2.36
N LEU A 156 -24.56 10.49 2.32
CA LEU A 156 -24.37 9.57 3.46
C LEU A 156 -23.23 9.97 4.43
N LEU A 157 -22.76 11.22 4.39
CA LEU A 157 -21.60 11.69 5.15
C LEU A 157 -21.99 12.64 6.29
N ILE A 158 -22.48 12.09 7.40
CA ILE A 158 -22.18 12.59 8.75
C ILE A 158 -21.90 11.37 9.62
N LEU A 159 -20.61 11.15 9.92
CA LEU A 159 -20.01 10.75 11.21
C LEU A 159 -18.56 10.27 10.96
#